data_AF-A0A143YGE4-F1
#
_entry.id   AF-A0A143YGE4-F1
#
_cell.length_a   1.000
_cell.length_b   1.000
_cell.length_c   1.000
_cell.angle_alpha   90.00
_cell.angle_beta   90.00
_cell.angle_gamma   90.00
#
_symmetry.space_group_name_H-M   'P 1'
#
loop_
_entity.id
_entity.type
_entity.pdbx_description
1 polymer ?
#
loop_
_entity_poly.entity_id
_entity_poly.type
_entity_poly.pdbx_seq_one_letter_code
_entity_poly.pdbx_strand_id
1 'polypeptide(L)'
;MEGHKENENIEDFDDSQFEAAIDEWEAKFSSEDRLKLFNQQYMTSKEEILHKLDLHIQNIEKGVTNGDDDPTYATTMINFLRQFKEKVEKITLFKSLEDWWSYEYSLSSRGAVLYLVHTRGAYVEFNKRVSGWHDTKMKVIEFPAQILTVDEYAKSIGVKSGAVRQWIRRAKIRSAFKQGQEWRIPELSRPIKRGYLHTKYVWTVKLTDVPKGYDYLSKPSGISIYQDIDDKKYYDLWVSAPEGGIANKHRLTEADREKLELYLIAKPEVIWESDHQIYSMSEGIKS
;
A
#
# COMPACT_ATOMS: atom_id res chain seq x y z
N MET A 1 12.25 -46.96 -24.27
CA MET A 1 13.41 -46.95 -23.36
C MET A 1 14.40 -45.97 -23.94
N GLU A 2 14.48 -44.79 -23.34
CA GLU A 2 15.66 -43.90 -23.27
C GLU A 2 15.18 -42.53 -22.78
N GLY A 3 15.91 -41.95 -21.83
CA GLY A 3 15.86 -40.51 -21.56
C GLY A 3 15.33 -40.04 -20.21
N HIS A 4 15.59 -40.74 -19.09
CA HIS A 4 15.67 -40.06 -17.79
C HIS A 4 17.03 -39.36 -17.73
N LYS A 5 17.05 -38.03 -17.89
CA LYS A 5 18.18 -37.20 -17.48
C LYS A 5 17.80 -36.48 -16.20
N GLU A 6 18.42 -36.98 -15.14
CA GLU A 6 19.02 -36.25 -14.00
C GLU A 6 18.38 -34.90 -13.65
N ASN A 7 17.60 -34.91 -12.57
CA ASN A 7 17.51 -33.75 -11.69
C ASN A 7 18.91 -33.52 -11.10
N GLU A 8 19.65 -32.58 -11.68
CA GLU A 8 20.83 -32.02 -11.05
C GLU A 8 20.43 -31.37 -9.73
N ASN A 9 21.22 -31.70 -8.70
CA ASN A 9 21.16 -31.18 -7.34
C ASN A 9 20.96 -29.66 -7.35
N ILE A 10 19.85 -29.19 -6.77
CA ILE A 10 19.86 -27.89 -6.10
C ILE A 10 20.71 -28.15 -4.86
N GLU A 11 21.98 -27.73 -4.90
CA GLU A 11 22.84 -27.71 -3.72
C GLU A 11 22.07 -27.04 -2.58
N ASP A 12 21.99 -27.72 -1.44
CA ASP A 12 21.53 -27.14 -0.19
C ASP A 12 22.30 -25.84 0.02
N PHE A 13 21.61 -24.71 -0.11
CA PHE A 13 22.18 -23.40 0.13
C PHE A 13 22.61 -23.37 1.60
N ASP A 14 23.92 -23.31 1.83
CA ASP A 14 24.49 -23.31 3.17
C ASP A 14 24.18 -21.96 3.82
N ASP A 15 23.06 -21.91 4.56
CA ASP A 15 22.61 -20.73 5.30
C ASP A 15 23.74 -20.14 6.17
N SER A 16 24.71 -20.95 6.63
CA SER A 16 25.83 -20.45 7.43
C SER A 16 26.82 -19.59 6.64
N GLN A 17 27.04 -19.88 5.35
CA GLN A 17 27.89 -19.04 4.48
C GLN A 17 27.19 -17.73 4.11
N PHE A 18 25.86 -17.75 3.98
CA PHE A 18 25.07 -16.57 3.72
C PHE A 18 25.00 -15.62 4.92
N GLU A 19 24.76 -16.15 6.13
CA GLU A 19 24.77 -15.36 7.36
C GLU A 19 26.17 -14.75 7.62
N ALA A 20 27.24 -15.52 7.42
CA ALA A 20 28.61 -14.98 7.53
C ALA A 20 28.89 -13.85 6.53
N ALA A 21 28.37 -13.95 5.30
CA ALA A 21 28.49 -12.90 4.30
C ALA A 21 27.69 -11.63 4.66
N ILE A 22 26.53 -11.78 5.31
CA ILE A 22 25.75 -10.66 5.85
C ILE A 22 26.53 -9.98 6.97
N ASP A 23 27.06 -10.75 7.93
CA ASP A 23 27.84 -10.21 9.05
C ASP A 23 29.09 -9.47 8.58
N GLU A 24 29.85 -10.05 7.63
CA GLU A 24 31.03 -9.40 7.05
C GLU A 24 30.66 -8.12 6.29
N TRP A 25 29.51 -8.11 5.60
CA TRP A 25 29.02 -6.93 4.89
C TRP A 25 28.62 -5.82 5.87
N GLU A 26 27.82 -6.15 6.89
CA GLU A 26 27.37 -5.18 7.89
C GLU A 26 28.53 -4.59 8.69
N ALA A 27 29.58 -5.38 8.95
CA ALA A 27 30.78 -4.93 9.64
C ALA A 27 31.56 -3.85 8.88
N LYS A 28 31.32 -3.66 7.57
CA LYS A 28 31.96 -2.62 6.75
C LYS A 28 31.44 -1.21 7.05
N PHE A 29 30.30 -1.09 7.72
CA PHE A 29 29.65 0.19 7.96
C PHE A 29 29.55 0.46 9.46
N SER A 30 30.27 1.48 9.93
CA SER A 30 30.12 2.00 11.28
C SER A 30 28.72 2.59 11.50
N SER A 31 28.34 2.84 12.75
CA SER A 31 27.07 3.52 13.05
C SER A 31 27.00 4.91 12.41
N GLU A 32 28.13 5.62 12.34
CA GLU A 32 28.22 6.93 11.68
C GLU A 32 28.04 6.82 10.16
N ASP A 33 28.61 5.78 9.52
CA ASP A 33 28.42 5.54 8.08
C ASP A 33 26.95 5.24 7.76
N ARG A 34 26.31 4.42 8.58
CA ARG A 34 24.88 4.07 8.42
C ARG A 34 24.00 5.30 8.59
N LEU A 35 24.26 6.14 9.60
CA LEU A 35 23.53 7.38 9.83
C LEU A 35 23.74 8.39 8.68
N LYS A 36 24.96 8.50 8.17
CA LYS A 36 25.26 9.35 7.01
C LYS A 36 24.47 8.89 5.79
N LEU A 37 24.48 7.59 5.48
CA LEU A 37 23.70 7.03 4.39
C LEU A 37 22.20 7.20 4.61
N PHE A 38 21.70 7.03 5.83
CA PHE A 38 20.30 7.29 6.19
C PHE A 38 19.92 8.73 5.87
N ASN A 39 20.71 9.69 6.37
CA ASN A 39 20.52 11.10 6.12
C ASN A 39 20.70 11.46 4.64
N GLN A 40 21.38 10.64 3.84
CA GLN A 40 21.50 10.81 2.38
C GLN A 40 20.32 10.25 1.58
N GLN A 41 19.58 9.30 2.15
CA GLN A 41 18.59 8.53 1.42
C GLN A 41 17.15 8.78 1.86
N TYR A 42 16.94 9.19 3.11
CA TYR A 42 15.62 9.48 3.67
C TYR A 42 15.30 10.97 3.62
N MET A 43 14.00 11.29 3.63
CA MET A 43 13.52 12.67 3.71
C MET A 43 13.66 13.19 5.15
N THR A 44 14.62 14.07 5.42
CA THR A 44 14.88 14.65 6.75
C THR A 44 14.55 16.13 6.83
N SER A 45 14.16 16.75 5.72
CA SER A 45 13.78 18.17 5.62
C SER A 45 12.44 18.35 4.92
N LYS A 46 11.81 19.53 5.10
CA LYS A 46 10.58 19.88 4.37
C LYS A 46 10.83 19.93 2.87
N GLU A 47 11.97 20.49 2.48
CA GLU A 47 12.38 20.68 1.10
C GLU A 47 12.44 19.36 0.34
N GLU A 48 12.92 18.30 0.98
CA GLU A 48 12.94 16.95 0.41
C GLU A 48 11.54 16.35 0.22
N ILE A 49 10.62 16.58 1.18
CA ILE A 49 9.22 16.15 1.04
C ILE A 49 8.58 16.85 -0.16
N LEU A 50 8.75 18.17 -0.27
CA LEU A 50 8.20 18.97 -1.35
C LEU A 50 8.78 18.57 -2.71
N HIS A 51 10.09 18.34 -2.78
CA HIS A 51 10.74 17.85 -3.99
C HIS A 51 10.22 16.47 -4.40
N LYS A 52 10.05 15.55 -3.44
CA LYS A 52 9.52 14.22 -3.71
C LYS A 52 8.08 14.28 -4.25
N LEU A 53 7.25 15.18 -3.70
CA LEU A 53 5.90 15.42 -4.22
C LEU A 53 5.92 15.99 -5.64
N ASP A 54 6.84 16.91 -5.94
CA ASP A 54 7.03 17.44 -7.30
C ASP A 54 7.44 16.34 -8.29
N LEU A 55 8.41 15.50 -7.92
CA LEU A 55 8.80 14.35 -8.74
C LEU A 55 7.63 13.39 -8.96
N HIS A 56 6.82 13.14 -7.93
CA HIS A 56 5.65 12.28 -8.06
C HIS A 56 4.64 12.85 -9.06
N ILE A 57 4.33 14.15 -8.97
CA ILE A 57 3.45 14.84 -9.91
C ILE A 57 4.01 14.73 -11.34
N GLN A 58 5.29 15.03 -11.54
CA GLN A 58 5.95 14.95 -12.84
C GLN A 58 5.94 13.54 -13.44
N ASN A 59 6.10 12.50 -12.61
CA ASN A 59 6.07 11.11 -13.07
C ASN A 59 4.67 10.72 -13.55
N ILE A 60 3.61 11.17 -12.88
CA ILE A 60 2.23 10.96 -13.34
C ILE A 60 1.97 11.72 -14.65
N GLU A 61 2.43 12.97 -14.75
CA GLU A 61 2.31 13.77 -15.99
C GLU A 61 3.02 13.10 -17.19
N LYS A 62 4.21 12.53 -16.96
CA LYS A 62 4.94 11.74 -17.97
C LYS A 62 4.18 10.45 -18.34
N GLY A 63 3.64 9.72 -17.35
CA GLY A 63 2.84 8.52 -17.59
C GLY A 63 1.62 8.78 -18.48
N VAL A 64 0.94 9.91 -18.28
CA VAL A 64 -0.16 10.34 -19.17
C VAL A 64 0.35 10.64 -20.57
N THR A 65 1.46 11.37 -20.69
CA THR A 65 2.06 11.74 -21.99
C THR A 65 2.47 10.50 -22.79
N ASN A 66 2.98 9.47 -22.11
CA ASN A 66 3.41 8.21 -22.72
C ASN A 66 2.25 7.25 -23.03
N GLY A 67 1.03 7.53 -22.53
CA GLY A 67 -0.14 6.66 -22.68
C GLY A 67 -0.21 5.50 -21.69
N ASP A 68 0.64 5.50 -20.65
CA ASP A 68 0.68 4.47 -19.61
C ASP A 68 -0.43 4.68 -18.56
N ASP A 69 -0.84 5.93 -18.34
CA ASP A 69 -1.81 6.31 -17.31
C ASP A 69 -3.16 6.78 -17.88
N ASP A 70 -4.22 6.47 -17.13
CA ASP A 70 -5.57 6.94 -17.38
C ASP A 70 -5.65 8.47 -17.15
N PRO A 71 -5.92 9.30 -18.19
CA PRO A 71 -5.82 10.76 -18.06
C PRO A 71 -6.78 11.35 -17.02
N THR A 72 -7.99 10.78 -16.92
CA THR A 72 -9.02 11.25 -15.98
C THR A 72 -8.60 11.03 -14.54
N TYR A 73 -8.11 9.83 -14.21
CA TYR A 73 -7.55 9.60 -12.89
C TYR A 73 -6.31 10.45 -12.64
N ALA A 74 -5.39 10.52 -13.60
CA ALA A 74 -4.13 11.23 -13.43
C ALA A 74 -4.37 12.70 -13.08
N THR A 75 -5.34 13.33 -13.76
CA THR A 75 -5.79 14.70 -13.43
C THR A 75 -6.27 14.82 -11.99
N THR A 76 -7.08 13.87 -11.52
CA THR A 76 -7.61 13.86 -10.15
C THR A 76 -6.47 13.71 -9.12
N MET A 77 -5.56 12.75 -9.35
CA MET A 77 -4.42 12.51 -8.46
C MET A 77 -3.45 13.70 -8.44
N ILE A 78 -3.13 14.31 -9.59
CA ILE A 78 -2.26 15.49 -9.67
C ILE A 78 -2.87 16.65 -8.89
N ASN A 79 -4.16 16.94 -9.08
CA ASN A 79 -4.83 18.01 -8.34
C ASN A 79 -4.86 17.75 -6.84
N PHE A 80 -5.06 16.49 -6.43
CA PHE A 80 -5.00 16.09 -5.03
C PHE A 80 -3.59 16.26 -4.44
N LEU A 81 -2.54 15.81 -5.15
CA LEU A 81 -1.15 15.94 -4.73
C LEU A 81 -0.71 17.41 -4.64
N ARG A 82 -1.13 18.27 -5.57
CA ARG A 82 -0.87 19.71 -5.51
C ARG A 82 -1.47 20.35 -4.26
N GLN A 83 -2.72 20.02 -3.93
CA GLN A 83 -3.36 20.51 -2.70
C GLN A 83 -2.69 19.95 -1.43
N PHE A 84 -2.29 18.68 -1.44
CA PHE A 84 -1.53 18.09 -0.35
C PHE A 84 -0.17 18.78 -0.17
N LYS A 85 0.54 19.05 -1.26
CA LYS A 85 1.80 19.79 -1.28
C LYS A 85 1.63 21.19 -0.69
N GLU A 86 0.64 21.96 -1.14
CA GLU A 86 0.33 23.28 -0.59
C GLU A 86 0.07 23.23 0.93
N LYS A 87 -0.56 22.14 1.42
CA LYS A 87 -0.76 21.93 2.85
C LYS A 87 0.58 21.70 3.58
N VAL A 88 1.48 20.89 3.01
CA VAL A 88 2.83 20.66 3.54
C VAL A 88 3.66 21.96 3.55
N GLU A 89 3.54 22.81 2.53
CA GLU A 89 4.24 24.10 2.47
C GLU A 89 3.87 25.00 3.66
N LYS A 90 2.57 25.08 3.97
CA LYS A 90 2.00 25.99 4.98
C LYS A 90 2.27 25.58 6.43
N ILE A 91 2.46 24.29 6.73
CA ILE A 91 2.71 23.84 8.10
C ILE A 91 4.14 24.14 8.54
N THR A 92 4.37 24.38 9.82
CA THR A 92 5.74 24.45 10.37
C THR A 92 6.23 23.04 10.69
N LEU A 93 7.35 22.63 10.09
CA LEU A 93 8.05 21.39 10.39
C LEU A 93 9.34 21.70 11.16
N PHE A 94 9.92 20.68 11.79
CA PHE A 94 11.22 20.82 12.44
C PHE A 94 12.29 21.24 11.42
N LYS A 95 13.13 22.21 11.80
CA LYS A 95 14.23 22.70 10.95
C LYS A 95 15.34 21.66 10.77
N SER A 96 15.56 20.87 11.82
CA SER A 96 16.49 19.76 11.87
C SER A 96 15.85 18.64 12.66
N LEU A 97 16.09 17.41 12.24
CA LEU A 97 15.69 16.22 12.96
C LEU A 97 16.88 15.68 13.76
N GLU A 98 16.58 15.01 14.87
CA GLU A 98 17.57 14.19 15.55
C GLU A 98 17.94 12.96 14.70
N ASP A 99 19.02 12.27 15.06
CA ASP A 99 19.46 11.08 14.35
C ASP A 99 18.34 10.05 14.23
N TRP A 100 18.29 9.38 13.07
CA TRP A 100 17.31 8.32 12.76
C TRP A 100 15.84 8.75 12.67
N TRP A 101 15.56 10.05 12.77
CA TRP A 101 14.26 10.60 12.46
C TRP A 101 14.17 11.01 10.99
N SER A 102 13.04 10.70 10.37
CA SER A 102 12.73 11.10 9.00
C SER A 102 11.23 11.35 8.82
N TYR A 103 10.90 12.05 7.74
CA TYR A 103 9.55 12.18 7.24
C TYR A 103 9.24 11.07 6.24
N GLU A 104 7.98 10.66 6.25
CA GLU A 104 7.41 9.74 5.27
C GLU A 104 6.02 10.26 4.93
N TYR A 105 5.60 10.22 3.67
CA TYR A 105 4.17 10.34 3.37
C TYR A 105 3.62 9.05 2.77
N SER A 106 2.35 8.79 3.06
CA SER A 106 1.62 7.69 2.46
C SER A 106 0.45 8.17 1.64
N LEU A 107 0.10 7.44 0.59
CA LEU A 107 -1.07 7.66 -0.25
C LEU A 107 -1.95 6.41 -0.28
N SER A 108 -3.25 6.61 -0.38
CA SER A 108 -4.26 5.56 -0.62
C SER A 108 -5.47 6.19 -1.30
N SER A 109 -6.46 5.39 -1.66
CA SER A 109 -7.77 5.90 -2.08
C SER A 109 -8.39 6.85 -1.04
N ARG A 110 -8.08 6.69 0.25
CA ARG A 110 -8.63 7.53 1.34
C ARG A 110 -7.93 8.88 1.48
N GLY A 111 -6.80 9.08 0.82
CA GLY A 111 -6.06 10.34 0.83
C GLY A 111 -4.59 10.18 1.20
N ALA A 112 -4.00 11.26 1.72
CA ALA A 112 -2.60 11.36 2.06
C ALA A 112 -2.39 11.59 3.55
N VAL A 113 -1.29 11.06 4.07
CA VAL A 113 -0.86 11.33 5.45
C VAL A 113 0.65 11.55 5.46
N LEU A 114 1.10 12.64 6.08
CA LEU A 114 2.51 12.86 6.40
C LEU A 114 2.79 12.34 7.82
N TYR A 115 3.87 11.60 7.95
CA TYR A 115 4.36 11.05 9.21
C TYR A 115 5.74 11.57 9.55
N LEU A 116 6.01 11.63 10.85
CA LEU A 116 7.35 11.69 11.42
C LEU A 116 7.66 10.30 11.99
N VAL A 117 8.78 9.72 11.57
CA VAL A 117 9.13 8.32 11.79
C VAL A 117 10.50 8.23 12.44
N HIS A 118 10.62 7.43 13.49
CA HIS A 118 11.91 7.09 14.09
C HIS A 118 12.32 5.67 13.69
N THR A 119 13.59 5.50 13.39
CA THR A 119 14.19 4.22 13.01
C THR A 119 15.10 3.73 14.14
N ARG A 120 14.72 2.65 14.81
CA ARG A 120 15.47 2.15 15.98
C ARG A 120 16.84 1.57 15.62
N GLY A 121 16.95 1.06 14.39
CA GLY A 121 18.15 0.43 13.89
C GLY A 121 18.08 0.35 12.38
N ALA A 122 19.25 0.50 11.76
CA ALA A 122 19.39 0.45 10.31
C ALA A 122 20.56 -0.45 9.91
N TYR A 123 20.37 -1.13 8.79
CA TYR A 123 21.38 -1.92 8.11
C TYR A 123 21.52 -1.43 6.68
N VAL A 124 22.67 -1.74 6.08
CA VAL A 124 22.98 -1.37 4.70
C VAL A 124 22.83 -2.61 3.86
N GLU A 125 21.90 -2.58 2.91
CA GLU A 125 21.73 -3.64 1.92
C GLU A 125 22.94 -3.72 0.97
N PHE A 126 23.11 -4.85 0.27
CA PHE A 126 24.19 -5.03 -0.72
C PHE A 126 24.21 -3.97 -1.83
N ASN A 127 23.05 -3.40 -2.17
CA ASN A 127 22.89 -2.29 -3.13
C ASN A 127 23.21 -0.90 -2.51
N LYS A 128 23.73 -0.86 -1.27
CA LYS A 128 24.00 0.33 -0.45
C LYS A 128 22.77 1.13 -0.01
N ARG A 129 21.57 0.57 -0.12
CA ARG A 129 20.35 1.15 0.44
C ARG A 129 20.34 0.97 1.95
N VAL A 130 19.91 1.99 2.67
CA VAL A 130 19.66 1.88 4.11
C VAL A 130 18.22 1.47 4.35
N SER A 131 18.06 0.37 5.07
CA SER A 131 16.77 -0.14 5.53
C SER A 131 16.79 -0.24 7.04
N GLY A 132 15.63 -0.11 7.68
CA GLY A 132 15.56 -0.11 9.14
C GLY A 132 14.17 -0.38 9.67
N TRP A 133 14.10 -0.69 10.96
CA TRP A 133 12.85 -0.96 11.66
C TRP A 133 12.33 0.30 12.32
N HIS A 134 11.08 0.64 12.01
CA HIS A 134 10.39 1.75 12.64
C HIS A 134 9.86 1.32 14.01
N ASP A 135 10.22 2.06 15.06
CA ASP A 135 9.62 1.88 16.39
C ASP A 135 8.55 2.95 16.70
N THR A 136 8.62 4.09 16.01
CA THR A 136 7.71 5.22 16.21
C THR A 136 7.25 5.76 14.88
N LYS A 137 5.93 5.96 14.74
CA LYS A 137 5.31 6.58 13.58
C LYS A 137 4.18 7.51 14.03
N MET A 138 4.40 8.82 13.88
CA MET A 138 3.47 9.85 14.32
C MET A 138 2.86 10.57 13.13
N LYS A 139 1.53 10.70 13.10
CA LYS A 139 0.84 11.52 12.10
C LYS A 139 1.13 12.99 12.35
N VAL A 140 1.68 13.66 11.34
CA VAL A 140 1.94 15.12 11.35
C VAL A 140 0.76 15.84 10.72
N ILE A 141 0.37 15.44 9.50
CA ILE A 141 -0.84 15.93 8.85
C ILE A 141 -1.59 14.82 8.12
N GLU A 142 -2.91 14.95 8.09
CA GLU A 142 -3.80 14.12 7.28
C GLU A 142 -4.52 15.01 6.28
N PHE A 143 -4.63 14.54 5.05
CA PHE A 143 -5.32 15.19 3.94
C PHE A 143 -6.24 14.16 3.28
N PRO A 144 -7.49 14.03 3.76
CA PRO A 144 -8.40 13.01 3.27
C PRO A 144 -8.86 13.32 1.84
N ALA A 145 -9.08 12.27 1.06
CA ALA A 145 -9.71 12.36 -0.26
C ALA A 145 -11.17 12.80 -0.12
N GLN A 146 -11.70 13.53 -1.11
CA GLN A 146 -13.12 13.83 -1.15
C GLN A 146 -13.94 12.54 -1.25
N ILE A 147 -14.99 12.44 -0.46
CA ILE A 147 -15.91 11.31 -0.47
C ILE A 147 -17.11 11.65 -1.36
N LEU A 148 -17.27 10.89 -2.44
CA LEU A 148 -18.29 11.11 -3.45
C LEU A 148 -19.46 10.13 -3.29
N THR A 149 -20.65 10.57 -3.68
CA THR A 149 -21.76 9.67 -3.98
C THR A 149 -21.47 8.85 -5.24
N VAL A 150 -22.22 7.77 -5.45
CA VAL A 150 -22.12 6.95 -6.67
C VAL A 150 -22.33 7.78 -7.94
N ASP A 151 -23.26 8.74 -7.90
CA ASP A 151 -23.60 9.55 -9.08
C ASP A 151 -22.53 10.62 -9.35
N GLU A 152 -21.97 11.24 -8.31
CA GLU A 152 -20.84 12.18 -8.45
C GLU A 152 -19.59 11.47 -8.97
N TYR A 153 -19.26 10.29 -8.43
CA TYR A 153 -18.14 9.48 -8.91
C TYR A 153 -18.36 9.02 -10.35
N ALA A 154 -19.58 8.58 -10.70
CA ALA A 154 -19.90 8.19 -12.07
C ALA A 154 -19.71 9.36 -13.05
N LYS A 155 -20.14 10.56 -12.65
CA LYS A 155 -19.96 11.80 -13.42
C LYS A 155 -18.49 12.18 -13.58
N SER A 156 -17.68 12.08 -12.52
CA SER A 156 -16.27 12.49 -12.58
C SER A 156 -15.43 11.64 -13.54
N ILE A 157 -15.79 10.36 -13.73
CA ILE A 157 -15.10 9.46 -14.66
C ILE A 157 -15.86 9.22 -15.98
N GLY A 158 -16.97 9.92 -16.23
CA GLY A 158 -17.71 9.88 -17.49
C GLY A 158 -18.45 8.56 -17.76
N VAL A 159 -18.96 7.88 -16.72
CA VAL A 159 -19.70 6.61 -16.85
C VAL A 159 -21.11 6.70 -16.25
N LYS A 160 -21.95 5.69 -16.53
CA LYS A 160 -23.29 5.60 -15.93
C LYS A 160 -23.22 5.08 -14.49
N SER A 161 -24.01 5.63 -13.58
CA SER A 161 -24.09 5.16 -12.18
C SER A 161 -24.43 3.67 -12.06
N GLY A 162 -25.21 3.12 -12.99
CA GLY A 162 -25.49 1.68 -13.03
C GLY A 162 -24.22 0.83 -13.19
N ALA A 163 -23.24 1.29 -13.99
CA ALA A 163 -21.96 0.61 -14.14
C ALA A 163 -21.15 0.67 -12.84
N VAL A 164 -21.13 1.83 -12.16
CA VAL A 164 -20.44 1.99 -10.87
C VAL A 164 -21.04 1.07 -9.81
N ARG A 165 -22.37 0.99 -9.70
CA ARG A 165 -23.04 0.05 -8.77
C ARG A 165 -22.69 -1.41 -9.09
N GLN A 166 -22.60 -1.76 -10.37
CA GLN A 166 -22.16 -3.10 -10.79
C GLN A 166 -20.70 -3.37 -10.40
N TRP A 167 -19.81 -2.37 -10.52
CA TRP A 167 -18.41 -2.49 -10.10
C TRP A 167 -18.28 -2.66 -8.60
N ILE A 168 -19.03 -1.92 -7.79
CA ILE A 168 -19.08 -2.12 -6.33
C ILE A 168 -19.57 -3.53 -6.00
N ARG A 169 -20.68 -3.97 -6.61
CA ARG A 169 -21.25 -5.31 -6.38
C ARG A 169 -20.24 -6.44 -6.64
N ARG A 170 -19.32 -6.23 -7.59
CA ARG A 170 -18.26 -7.18 -7.96
C ARG A 170 -16.91 -6.88 -7.29
N ALA A 171 -16.90 -6.02 -6.27
CA ALA A 171 -15.71 -5.57 -5.55
C ALA A 171 -14.58 -5.02 -6.45
N LYS A 172 -14.93 -4.41 -7.59
CA LYS A 172 -13.96 -3.76 -8.48
C LYS A 172 -13.51 -2.40 -7.97
N ILE A 173 -14.27 -1.76 -7.09
CA ILE A 173 -13.90 -0.53 -6.38
C ILE A 173 -13.75 -0.90 -4.90
N ARG A 174 -12.56 -1.37 -4.52
CA ARG A 174 -12.30 -1.95 -3.18
C ARG A 174 -12.23 -0.91 -2.05
N SER A 175 -12.12 0.35 -2.42
CA SER A 175 -12.14 1.52 -1.54
C SER A 175 -13.54 2.08 -1.27
N ALA A 176 -14.57 1.59 -1.96
CA ALA A 176 -15.95 2.01 -1.71
C ALA A 176 -16.43 1.51 -0.35
N PHE A 177 -17.30 2.26 0.32
CA PHE A 177 -17.86 1.87 1.62
C PHE A 177 -19.29 2.35 1.80
N LYS A 178 -19.99 1.82 2.82
CA LYS A 178 -21.32 2.33 3.18
C LYS A 178 -21.23 3.41 4.26
N GLN A 179 -21.95 4.50 4.02
CA GLN A 179 -22.29 5.49 5.03
C GLN A 179 -23.80 5.45 5.23
N GLY A 180 -24.25 4.80 6.31
CA GLY A 180 -25.65 4.42 6.46
C GLY A 180 -26.06 3.41 5.38
N GLN A 181 -27.08 3.74 4.58
CA GLN A 181 -27.56 2.87 3.48
C GLN A 181 -26.95 3.18 2.12
N GLU A 182 -26.17 4.25 2.02
CA GLU A 182 -25.65 4.72 0.75
C GLU A 182 -24.19 4.34 0.56
N TRP A 183 -23.85 4.00 -0.69
CA TRP A 183 -22.48 3.79 -1.09
C TRP A 183 -21.76 5.13 -1.27
N ARG A 184 -20.53 5.17 -0.79
CA ARG A 184 -19.58 6.27 -0.90
C ARG A 184 -18.30 5.77 -1.53
N ILE A 185 -17.68 6.62 -2.34
CA ILE A 185 -16.47 6.29 -3.09
C ILE A 185 -15.50 7.46 -2.94
N PRO A 186 -14.29 7.24 -2.38
CA PRO A 186 -13.26 8.28 -2.39
C PRO A 186 -12.90 8.69 -3.83
N GLU A 187 -12.65 9.97 -4.08
CA GLU A 187 -12.34 10.51 -5.42
C GLU A 187 -11.09 9.87 -6.06
N LEU A 188 -10.15 9.41 -5.23
CA LEU A 188 -8.91 8.73 -5.65
C LEU A 188 -9.11 7.24 -5.94
N SER A 189 -10.34 6.74 -5.92
CA SER A 189 -10.62 5.33 -6.18
C SER A 189 -10.44 4.99 -7.66
N ARG A 190 -9.73 3.90 -7.96
CA ARG A 190 -9.65 3.32 -9.32
C ARG A 190 -10.42 2.00 -9.38
N PRO A 191 -11.32 1.81 -10.38
CA PRO A 191 -11.91 0.50 -10.61
C PRO A 191 -10.88 -0.44 -11.23
N ILE A 192 -10.86 -1.70 -10.79
CA ILE A 192 -10.02 -2.75 -11.38
C ILE A 192 -10.54 -3.05 -12.80
N LYS A 193 -9.73 -2.71 -13.81
CA LYS A 193 -10.12 -2.80 -15.23
C LYS A 193 -10.11 -4.25 -15.74
N ARG A 194 -9.04 -5.01 -15.50
CA ARG A 194 -8.85 -6.37 -16.03
C ARG A 194 -8.26 -7.32 -14.97
N GLY A 195 -8.67 -8.58 -15.05
CA GLY A 195 -8.20 -9.64 -14.16
C GLY A 195 -8.61 -9.42 -12.70
N TYR A 196 -8.18 -10.35 -11.86
CA TYR A 196 -8.21 -10.17 -10.41
C TYR A 196 -6.84 -9.71 -9.93
N LEU A 197 -6.81 -8.72 -9.05
CA LEU A 197 -5.59 -8.32 -8.36
C LEU A 197 -5.60 -8.91 -6.96
N HIS A 198 -4.52 -9.59 -6.58
CA HIS A 198 -4.29 -9.97 -5.19
C HIS A 198 -4.52 -8.76 -4.28
N THR A 199 -5.17 -9.00 -3.15
CA THR A 199 -5.61 -7.93 -2.26
C THR A 199 -5.50 -8.32 -0.80
N LYS A 200 -5.30 -7.30 0.04
CA LYS A 200 -5.26 -7.40 1.49
C LYS A 200 -6.23 -6.38 2.09
N TYR A 201 -6.99 -6.84 3.08
CA TYR A 201 -7.90 -6.01 3.86
C TYR A 201 -7.51 -6.12 5.34
N VAL A 202 -7.56 -5.01 6.07
CA VAL A 202 -7.23 -4.97 7.50
C VAL A 202 -8.26 -4.16 8.27
N TRP A 203 -8.51 -4.53 9.52
CA TRP A 203 -9.37 -3.78 10.43
C TRP A 203 -8.95 -4.00 11.88
N THR A 204 -9.11 -2.95 12.69
CA THR A 204 -8.63 -2.92 14.08
C THR A 204 -9.74 -2.99 15.12
N VAL A 205 -11.00 -3.08 14.67
CA VAL A 205 -12.19 -3.10 15.52
C VAL A 205 -13.01 -4.37 15.32
N LYS A 206 -13.98 -4.61 16.18
CA LYS A 206 -14.91 -5.74 16.00
C LYS A 206 -15.89 -5.45 14.86
N LEU A 207 -16.02 -6.35 13.88
CA LEU A 207 -17.00 -6.25 12.80
C LEU A 207 -18.36 -6.84 13.20
N THR A 208 -19.44 -6.23 12.70
CA THR A 208 -20.84 -6.67 12.90
C THR A 208 -21.44 -7.30 11.65
N ASP A 209 -22.51 -8.09 11.80
CA ASP A 209 -23.27 -8.66 10.67
C ASP A 209 -22.41 -9.52 9.74
N VAL A 210 -21.41 -10.18 10.30
CA VAL A 210 -20.49 -11.06 9.58
C VAL A 210 -21.30 -12.17 8.89
N PRO A 211 -21.02 -12.49 7.61
CA PRO A 211 -21.75 -13.54 6.92
C PRO A 211 -21.59 -14.90 7.62
N LYS A 212 -22.67 -15.69 7.65
CA LYS A 212 -22.65 -17.05 8.22
C LYS A 212 -21.50 -17.87 7.64
N GLY A 213 -20.72 -18.50 8.50
CA GLY A 213 -19.52 -19.27 8.13
C GLY A 213 -18.22 -18.47 8.15
N TYR A 214 -18.28 -17.16 8.42
CA TYR A 214 -17.11 -16.29 8.52
C TYR A 214 -16.94 -15.66 9.91
N ASP A 215 -17.52 -16.24 10.97
CA ASP A 215 -17.57 -15.63 12.31
C ASP A 215 -16.19 -15.23 12.87
N TYR A 216 -15.12 -15.89 12.41
CA TYR A 216 -13.74 -15.55 12.73
C TYR A 216 -13.31 -14.14 12.24
N LEU A 217 -13.95 -13.59 11.21
CA LEU A 217 -13.72 -12.22 10.72
C LEU A 217 -14.29 -11.15 11.66
N SER A 218 -15.06 -11.52 12.68
CA SER A 218 -15.62 -10.54 13.62
C SER A 218 -14.56 -9.85 14.47
N LYS A 219 -13.41 -10.48 14.72
CA LYS A 219 -12.34 -9.93 15.55
C LYS A 219 -11.39 -9.06 14.70
N PRO A 220 -10.69 -8.07 15.29
CA PRO A 220 -9.61 -7.35 14.62
C PRO A 220 -8.64 -8.33 13.94
N SER A 221 -8.40 -8.14 12.65
CA SER A 221 -7.60 -9.06 11.83
C SER A 221 -7.20 -8.41 10.50
N GLY A 222 -6.36 -9.10 9.76
CA GLY A 222 -6.17 -8.92 8.33
C GLY A 222 -6.59 -10.17 7.55
N ILE A 223 -6.93 -9.99 6.28
CA ILE A 223 -7.05 -11.09 5.31
C ILE A 223 -6.33 -10.74 4.02
N SER A 224 -5.86 -11.77 3.35
CA SER A 224 -5.28 -11.71 2.02
C SER A 224 -6.07 -12.64 1.09
N ILE A 225 -6.41 -12.19 -0.11
CA ILE A 225 -7.12 -13.00 -1.11
C ILE A 225 -6.26 -13.07 -2.38
N TYR A 226 -5.88 -14.28 -2.76
CA TYR A 226 -5.06 -14.58 -3.94
C TYR A 226 -5.93 -15.29 -4.98
N GLN A 227 -5.79 -14.96 -6.26
CA GLN A 227 -6.33 -15.81 -7.32
C GLN A 227 -5.35 -16.96 -7.55
N ASP A 228 -5.89 -18.17 -7.64
CA ASP A 228 -5.11 -19.36 -7.94
C ASP A 228 -4.49 -19.24 -9.34
N ILE A 229 -3.18 -19.50 -9.44
CA ILE A 229 -2.40 -19.32 -10.66
C ILE A 229 -2.69 -20.42 -11.70
N ASP A 230 -3.04 -21.62 -11.24
CA ASP A 230 -3.28 -22.79 -12.07
C ASP A 230 -4.76 -22.89 -12.46
N ASP A 231 -5.67 -22.61 -11.53
CA ASP A 231 -7.11 -22.56 -11.77
C ASP A 231 -7.72 -21.21 -11.36
N LYS A 232 -7.71 -20.27 -12.31
CA LYS A 232 -8.23 -18.89 -12.15
C LYS A 232 -9.71 -18.79 -11.72
N LYS A 233 -10.45 -19.89 -11.65
CA LYS A 233 -11.82 -19.92 -11.10
C LYS A 233 -11.87 -19.86 -9.58
N TYR A 234 -10.75 -20.17 -8.91
CA TYR A 234 -10.67 -20.23 -7.48
C TYR A 234 -9.77 -19.16 -6.88
N TYR A 235 -10.04 -18.87 -5.62
CA TYR A 235 -9.32 -17.89 -4.83
C TYR A 235 -8.98 -18.46 -3.46
N ASP A 236 -7.78 -18.18 -2.99
CA ASP A 236 -7.33 -18.54 -1.65
C ASP A 236 -7.49 -17.34 -0.72
N LEU A 237 -8.31 -17.51 0.32
CA LEU A 237 -8.46 -16.57 1.43
C LEU A 237 -7.55 -16.99 2.58
N TRP A 238 -6.61 -16.13 2.95
CA TRP A 238 -5.70 -16.33 4.07
C TRP A 238 -6.04 -15.32 5.17
N VAL A 239 -6.30 -15.81 6.38
CA VAL A 239 -6.59 -14.97 7.55
C VAL A 239 -5.32 -14.79 8.35
N SER A 240 -4.95 -13.56 8.67
CA SER A 240 -3.77 -13.26 9.47
C SER A 240 -3.96 -13.73 10.93
N ALA A 241 -2.95 -14.36 11.50
CA ALA A 241 -2.90 -14.62 12.94
C ALA A 241 -2.47 -13.35 13.71
N PRO A 242 -2.95 -13.13 14.94
CA PRO A 242 -2.55 -11.98 15.77
C PRO A 242 -1.03 -11.87 15.98
N GLU A 243 -0.36 -13.01 16.13
CA GLU A 243 1.07 -13.18 16.34
C GLU A 243 1.91 -13.16 15.05
N GLY A 244 1.27 -12.98 13.89
CA GLY A 244 1.89 -13.11 12.58
C GLY A 244 1.72 -14.51 11.99
N GLY A 245 1.72 -14.60 10.65
CA GLY A 245 1.43 -15.84 9.92
C GLY A 245 -0.04 -16.02 9.54
N ILE A 246 -0.41 -17.24 9.16
CA ILE A 246 -1.74 -17.59 8.63
C ILE A 246 -2.51 -18.40 9.68
N ALA A 247 -3.60 -17.84 10.20
CA ALA A 247 -4.49 -18.52 11.15
C ALA A 247 -5.45 -19.50 10.45
N ASN A 248 -5.96 -19.13 9.28
CA ASN A 248 -6.92 -19.95 8.52
C ASN A 248 -6.71 -19.79 7.02
N LYS A 249 -6.97 -20.85 6.25
CA LYS A 249 -7.00 -20.84 4.79
C LYS A 249 -8.32 -21.41 4.29
N HIS A 250 -8.98 -20.69 3.38
CA HIS A 250 -10.21 -21.15 2.72
C HIS A 250 -10.09 -20.99 1.21
N ARG A 251 -10.68 -21.91 0.47
CA ARG A 251 -10.84 -21.79 -0.98
C ARG A 251 -12.21 -21.21 -1.30
N LEU A 252 -12.26 -20.20 -2.14
CA LEU A 252 -13.47 -19.48 -2.54
C LEU A 252 -13.73 -19.66 -4.02
N THR A 253 -15.01 -19.73 -4.39
CA THR A 253 -15.45 -19.50 -5.77
C THR A 253 -15.49 -18.00 -6.07
N GLU A 254 -15.64 -17.62 -7.34
CA GLU A 254 -15.87 -16.21 -7.71
C GLU A 254 -17.08 -15.59 -6.99
N ALA A 255 -18.19 -16.33 -6.87
CA ALA A 255 -19.39 -15.86 -6.21
C ALA A 255 -19.19 -15.65 -4.69
N ASP A 256 -18.50 -16.58 -4.03
CA ASP A 256 -18.19 -16.45 -2.60
C ASP A 256 -17.24 -15.28 -2.34
N ARG A 257 -16.24 -15.11 -3.21
CA ARG A 257 -15.27 -14.02 -3.16
C ARG A 257 -15.94 -12.66 -3.36
N GLU A 258 -16.78 -12.50 -4.38
CA GLU A 258 -17.53 -11.25 -4.59
C GLU A 258 -18.45 -10.93 -3.41
N LYS A 259 -19.14 -11.94 -2.85
CA LYS A 259 -20.02 -11.76 -1.67
C LYS A 259 -19.24 -11.34 -0.43
N LEU A 260 -18.09 -11.97 -0.18
CA LEU A 260 -17.21 -11.65 0.94
C LEU A 260 -16.61 -10.26 0.80
N GLU A 261 -15.99 -9.94 -0.34
CA GLU A 261 -15.42 -8.62 -0.59
C GLU A 261 -16.50 -7.53 -0.53
N LEU A 262 -17.70 -7.75 -1.06
CA LEU A 262 -18.80 -6.79 -0.96
C LEU A 262 -19.19 -6.49 0.50
N TYR A 263 -19.18 -7.51 1.36
CA TYR A 263 -19.39 -7.32 2.79
C TYR A 263 -18.26 -6.50 3.43
N LEU A 264 -17.00 -6.82 3.11
CA LEU A 264 -15.83 -6.14 3.67
C LEU A 264 -15.77 -4.67 3.29
N ILE A 265 -15.88 -4.37 1.99
CA ILE A 265 -15.80 -3.00 1.51
C ILE A 265 -16.97 -2.16 2.05
N ALA A 266 -18.14 -2.77 2.30
CA ALA A 266 -19.26 -2.06 2.91
C ALA A 266 -18.95 -1.49 4.30
N LYS A 267 -17.95 -2.01 5.02
CA LYS A 267 -17.57 -1.58 6.36
C LYS A 267 -16.53 -0.45 6.29
N PRO A 268 -16.84 0.79 6.76
CA PRO A 268 -15.86 1.88 6.73
C PRO A 268 -14.61 1.61 7.57
N GLU A 269 -14.70 0.73 8.56
CA GLU A 269 -13.60 0.33 9.44
C GLU A 269 -12.62 -0.64 8.77
N VAL A 270 -13.03 -1.27 7.66
CA VAL A 270 -12.15 -2.13 6.86
C VAL A 270 -11.37 -1.26 5.89
N ILE A 271 -10.05 -1.37 5.96
CA ILE A 271 -9.10 -0.68 5.09
C ILE A 271 -8.66 -1.66 4.00
N TRP A 272 -8.78 -1.24 2.75
CA TRP A 272 -8.11 -1.92 1.65
C TRP A 272 -6.64 -1.52 1.68
N GLU A 273 -5.77 -2.40 2.17
CA GLU A 273 -4.36 -2.06 2.40
C GLU A 273 -3.53 -2.09 1.12
N SER A 274 -3.96 -2.84 0.10
CA SER A 274 -3.18 -3.00 -1.14
C SER A 274 -3.14 -1.76 -2.03
N ASP A 275 -3.88 -0.70 -1.71
CA ASP A 275 -3.73 0.60 -2.36
C ASP A 275 -2.83 1.57 -1.59
N HIS A 276 -2.31 1.15 -0.44
CA HIS A 276 -1.44 1.97 0.40
C HIS A 276 -0.02 1.99 -0.16
N GLN A 277 0.45 3.19 -0.47
CA GLN A 277 1.78 3.43 -0.99
C GLN A 277 2.54 4.33 -0.02
N ILE A 278 3.78 3.95 0.29
CA ILE A 278 4.64 4.63 1.26
C ILE A 278 5.84 5.23 0.54
N TYR A 279 6.14 6.49 0.87
CA TYR A 279 7.26 7.25 0.33
C TYR A 279 8.09 7.81 1.48
N SER A 280 9.24 7.21 1.74
CA SER A 280 10.17 7.57 2.84
C SER A 280 11.54 8.07 2.35
N MET A 281 11.89 7.77 1.10
CA MET A 281 13.21 8.03 0.54
C MET A 281 13.24 9.35 -0.26
N SER A 282 14.29 10.15 -0.05
CA SER A 282 14.64 11.29 -0.90
C SER A 282 15.23 10.77 -2.21
N GLU A 283 14.52 10.94 -3.33
CA GLU A 283 15.09 10.65 -4.65
C GLU A 283 16.01 11.80 -5.09
N GLY A 284 17.27 11.49 -5.37
CA GLY A 284 18.13 12.32 -6.23
C GLY A 284 18.68 13.64 -5.67
N ILE A 285 18.58 13.94 -4.37
CA ILE A 285 18.99 15.27 -3.86
C ILE A 285 20.39 15.32 -3.24
N LYS A 286 21.00 14.21 -2.84
CA LYS A 286 22.19 14.30 -1.97
C LYS A 286 23.45 13.88 -2.71
N SER A 287 24.07 14.87 -3.38
CA SER A 287 25.48 14.85 -3.80
C SER A 287 26.39 15.29 -2.66
#